data_AF-A0A4S4KJF9-F1
#
_entry.id   AF-A0A4S4KJF9-F1
#
_cell.length_a   1.000
_cell.length_b   1.000
_cell.length_c   1.000
_cell.angle_alpha   90.00
_cell.angle_beta   90.00
_cell.angle_gamma   90.00
#
_symmetry.space_group_name_H-M   'P 1'
#
loop_
_entity.id
_entity.type
_entity.pdbx_description
1 polymer ?
#
loop_
_entity_poly.entity_id
_entity_poly.type
_entity_poly.pdbx_seq_one_letter_code
_entity_poly.pdbx_strand_id
1 'polypeptide(L)'
;FWFFPDVVPGHQAVHFDSTPFTFDTQFFLEVLLKGTGVPFGINNTDGAEVDSPLPNQGEMWLQSDFALARDSNFFTAMMKLSNVGQDVNSLIDCSELIPSLAVLTKKEATFPVGTNVSDVQQVCSSTFPILSADTGAPTTIPECPDGDINLADCPS
;
A
#
# COMPACT_ATOMS: atom_id res chain seq x y z
N PHE A 1 9.30 -27.30 0.28
CA PHE A 1 8.01 -27.16 0.98
C PHE A 1 8.03 -25.87 1.78
N TRP A 2 8.07 -24.72 1.10
CA TRP A 2 7.84 -23.39 1.67
C TRP A 2 7.33 -22.56 0.49
N PHE A 3 6.02 -22.39 0.43
CA PHE A 3 5.33 -21.56 -0.53
C PHE A 3 4.83 -20.36 0.28
N PHE A 4 5.26 -19.15 -0.06
CA PHE A 4 4.62 -17.90 0.36
C PHE A 4 4.09 -17.18 -0.90
N PRO A 5 2.94 -17.56 -1.49
CA PRO A 5 2.26 -16.69 -2.43
C PRO A 5 0.86 -16.25 -1.97
N ASP A 6 0.29 -16.80 -0.91
CA ASP A 6 -1.15 -16.65 -0.67
C ASP A 6 -1.40 -16.22 0.78
N VAL A 7 -1.06 -14.97 1.13
CA VAL A 7 -1.52 -14.39 2.43
C VAL A 7 -3.04 -14.40 2.43
N VAL A 8 -3.70 -14.16 1.31
CA VAL A 8 -5.14 -14.43 1.18
C VAL A 8 -5.31 -15.81 0.55
N PRO A 9 -5.87 -16.81 1.25
CA PRO A 9 -6.02 -18.15 0.69
C PRO A 9 -6.84 -18.16 -0.59
N GLY A 10 -6.26 -18.65 -1.69
CA GLY A 10 -6.94 -18.81 -2.98
C GLY A 10 -6.99 -17.55 -3.85
N HIS A 11 -6.33 -16.47 -3.44
CA HIS A 11 -6.23 -15.22 -4.19
C HIS A 11 -4.76 -14.82 -4.36
N GLN A 12 -4.42 -14.36 -5.56
CA GLN A 12 -3.08 -13.90 -5.90
C GLN A 12 -3.13 -12.42 -6.28
N ALA A 13 -2.01 -11.71 -6.17
CA ALA A 13 -1.91 -10.29 -6.50
C ALA A 13 -2.95 -9.40 -5.77
N VAL A 14 -3.26 -9.73 -4.51
CA VAL A 14 -4.09 -8.86 -3.67
C VAL A 14 -3.26 -7.64 -3.25
N HIS A 15 -3.74 -6.46 -3.58
CA HIS A 15 -2.97 -5.22 -3.47
C HIS A 15 -3.13 -4.55 -2.10
N PHE A 16 -2.13 -3.78 -1.68
CA PHE A 16 -2.09 -3.07 -0.40
C PHE A 16 -2.65 -1.65 -0.45
N ASP A 17 -2.84 -1.12 -1.66
CA ASP A 17 -3.45 0.19 -1.88
C ASP A 17 -4.34 0.17 -3.13
N SER A 18 -5.14 1.21 -3.31
CA SER A 18 -6.05 1.34 -4.45
C SER A 18 -5.35 1.60 -5.80
N THR A 19 -4.06 1.95 -5.78
CA THR A 19 -3.27 2.36 -6.96
C THR A 19 -1.97 1.56 -7.12
N PRO A 20 -2.03 0.22 -7.23
CA PRO A 20 -0.85 -0.64 -7.14
C PRO A 20 0.19 -0.45 -8.25
N PHE A 21 -0.21 0.11 -9.38
CA PHE A 21 0.67 0.36 -10.53
C PHE A 21 1.24 1.79 -10.57
N THR A 22 0.92 2.61 -9.56
CA THR A 22 1.39 3.99 -9.46
C THR A 22 2.17 4.16 -8.17
N PHE A 23 3.43 4.61 -8.27
CA PHE A 23 4.22 4.92 -7.09
C PHE A 23 3.83 6.30 -6.53
N ASP A 24 2.76 6.36 -5.75
CA ASP A 24 2.28 7.59 -5.13
C ASP A 24 2.26 7.49 -3.59
N THR A 25 1.44 8.32 -2.95
CA THR A 25 1.33 8.36 -1.49
C THR A 25 0.00 7.77 -0.97
N GLN A 26 -0.78 7.09 -1.83
CA GLN A 26 -2.04 6.45 -1.44
C GLN A 26 -1.84 5.42 -0.35
N PHE A 27 -0.85 4.54 -0.50
CA PHE A 27 -0.51 3.56 0.53
C PHE A 27 -0.41 4.18 1.94
N PHE A 28 0.26 5.32 2.09
CA PHE A 28 0.39 5.96 3.41
C PHE A 28 -0.91 6.56 3.94
N LEU A 29 -1.78 7.04 3.06
CA LEU A 29 -3.10 7.52 3.43
C LEU A 29 -4.00 6.36 3.84
N GLU A 30 -4.08 5.35 2.98
CA GLU A 30 -4.96 4.21 3.12
C GLU A 30 -4.62 3.46 4.40
N VAL A 31 -3.35 3.14 4.67
CA VAL A 31 -2.90 2.45 5.90
C VAL A 31 -3.30 3.18 7.20
N LEU A 32 -3.52 4.49 7.16
CA LEU A 32 -3.98 5.26 8.31
C LEU A 32 -5.50 5.21 8.52
N LEU A 33 -6.27 4.69 7.57
CA LEU A 33 -7.72 4.61 7.68
C LEU A 33 -8.15 3.56 8.72
N LYS A 34 -9.44 3.57 9.07
CA LYS A 34 -10.00 2.57 9.96
C LYS A 34 -10.34 1.30 9.18
N GLY A 35 -9.73 0.18 9.56
CA GLY A 35 -10.11 -1.14 9.07
C GLY A 35 -11.60 -1.44 9.29
N THR A 36 -12.28 -1.93 8.26
CA THR A 36 -13.71 -2.27 8.29
C THR A 36 -13.98 -3.76 8.09
N GLY A 37 -13.04 -4.50 7.50
CA GLY A 37 -13.10 -5.97 7.40
C GLY A 37 -11.98 -6.55 6.54
N VAL A 38 -12.03 -7.85 6.30
CA VAL A 38 -11.07 -8.57 5.43
C VAL A 38 -11.58 -8.65 3.98
N PRO A 39 -10.69 -8.58 2.97
CA PRO A 39 -11.07 -8.79 1.58
C PRO A 39 -11.63 -10.20 1.35
N PHE A 40 -12.55 -10.30 0.39
CA PHE A 40 -13.20 -11.56 -0.02
C PHE A 40 -13.96 -12.33 1.09
N GLY A 41 -14.08 -11.77 2.30
CA GLY A 41 -14.74 -12.41 3.43
C GLY A 41 -13.99 -13.64 3.98
N ILE A 42 -12.73 -13.83 3.61
CA ILE A 42 -11.88 -14.94 4.06
C ILE A 42 -11.03 -14.42 5.23
N ASN A 43 -11.33 -14.89 6.44
CA ASN A 43 -10.55 -14.50 7.61
C ASN A 43 -9.22 -15.30 7.64
N ASN A 44 -8.11 -14.59 7.44
CA ASN A 44 -6.75 -15.08 7.73
C ASN A 44 -6.03 -14.21 8.80
N THR A 45 -6.72 -13.83 9.87
CA THR A 45 -6.09 -13.05 10.94
C THR A 45 -4.96 -13.81 11.65
N ASP A 46 -4.96 -15.15 11.60
CA ASP A 46 -3.89 -16.00 12.13
C ASP A 46 -2.61 -16.00 11.26
N GLY A 47 -2.72 -15.60 9.98
CA GLY A 47 -1.63 -15.55 9.01
C GLY A 47 -1.08 -14.15 8.74
N ALA A 48 -1.22 -13.24 9.73
CA ALA A 48 -0.72 -11.86 9.72
C ALA A 48 -1.51 -10.87 8.82
N GLU A 49 -2.77 -11.17 8.51
CA GLU A 49 -3.71 -10.21 7.90
C GLU A 49 -4.49 -9.44 8.98
N VAL A 50 -4.79 -8.17 8.71
CA VAL A 50 -5.66 -7.32 9.55
C VAL A 50 -6.77 -6.68 8.71
N ASP A 51 -7.82 -6.20 9.36
CA ASP A 51 -8.96 -5.58 8.68
C ASP A 51 -8.52 -4.37 7.81
N SER A 52 -8.76 -4.44 6.51
CA SER A 52 -8.54 -3.36 5.54
C SER A 52 -9.69 -2.33 5.59
N PRO A 53 -9.45 -1.06 5.23
CA PRO A 53 -10.47 -0.02 5.10
C PRO A 53 -11.36 -0.24 3.87
N LEU A 54 -10.86 -0.90 2.81
CA LEU A 54 -11.55 -1.10 1.54
C LEU A 54 -11.73 -2.60 1.19
N PRO A 55 -12.33 -3.42 2.07
CA PRO A 55 -12.45 -4.87 1.86
C PRO A 55 -13.32 -5.21 0.65
N ASN A 56 -14.30 -4.36 0.33
CA ASN A 56 -15.19 -4.54 -0.83
C ASN A 56 -14.49 -4.25 -2.16
N GLN A 57 -13.33 -3.59 -2.14
CA GLN A 57 -12.54 -3.28 -3.33
C GLN A 57 -11.41 -4.30 -3.53
N GLY A 58 -11.22 -5.23 -2.59
CA GLY A 58 -10.18 -6.27 -2.66
C GLY A 58 -8.84 -5.83 -2.10
N GLU A 59 -8.78 -4.77 -1.30
CA GLU A 59 -7.54 -4.36 -0.61
C GLU A 59 -7.25 -5.31 0.56
N MET A 60 -6.01 -5.77 0.68
CA MET A 60 -5.54 -6.51 1.85
C MET A 60 -4.66 -5.64 2.74
N TRP A 61 -4.62 -5.96 4.03
CA TRP A 61 -3.67 -5.35 4.95
C TRP A 61 -2.84 -6.35 5.71
N LEU A 62 -1.54 -6.08 5.75
CA LEU A 62 -0.61 -6.81 6.58
C LEU A 62 -0.53 -6.19 7.98
N GLN A 63 -0.46 -7.05 9.00
CA GLN A 63 -0.25 -6.63 10.39
C GLN A 63 1.02 -5.78 10.56
N SER A 64 2.08 -6.07 9.80
CA SER A 64 3.33 -5.29 9.86
C SER A 64 3.13 -3.86 9.40
N ASP A 65 2.33 -3.64 8.37
CA ASP A 65 2.19 -2.33 7.73
C ASP A 65 1.33 -1.43 8.60
N PHE A 66 0.28 -2.00 9.22
CA PHE A 66 -0.49 -1.32 10.26
C PHE A 66 0.38 -0.89 11.45
N ALA A 67 1.36 -1.71 11.85
CA ALA A 67 2.28 -1.36 12.93
C ALA A 67 3.32 -0.32 12.49
N LEU A 68 3.86 -0.45 11.27
CA LEU A 68 4.93 0.40 10.73
C LEU A 68 4.45 1.78 10.27
N ALA A 69 3.22 1.91 9.77
CA ALA A 69 2.67 3.22 9.38
C ALA A 69 2.54 4.21 10.54
N ARG A 70 2.66 3.71 11.77
CA ARG A 70 2.66 4.50 13.00
C ARG A 70 4.08 4.88 13.45
N ASP A 71 5.12 4.38 12.78
CA ASP A 71 6.52 4.74 13.01
C ASP A 71 6.96 5.86 12.05
N SER A 72 7.53 6.92 12.59
CA SER A 72 7.90 8.13 11.85
C SER A 72 9.10 7.97 10.91
N ASN A 73 9.72 6.78 10.82
CA ASN A 73 11.06 6.61 10.24
C ASN A 73 11.15 5.69 9.02
N PHE A 74 10.06 5.44 8.28
CA PHE A 74 10.06 4.51 7.14
C PHE A 74 11.21 4.76 6.14
N PHE A 75 11.42 6.01 5.71
CA PHE A 75 12.51 6.37 4.79
C PHE A 75 13.89 6.00 5.35
N THR A 76 14.14 6.31 6.62
CA THR A 76 15.39 5.97 7.29
C THR A 76 15.54 4.47 7.49
N ALA A 77 14.45 3.75 7.74
CA ALA A 77 14.45 2.31 7.89
C ALA A 77 14.79 1.61 6.57
N MET A 78 14.22 2.05 5.45
CA MET A 78 14.49 1.46 4.13
C MET A 78 15.90 1.76 3.62
N MET A 79 16.41 2.97 3.89
CA MET A 79 17.81 3.31 3.67
C MET A 79 18.78 2.48 4.52
N LYS A 80 18.40 2.09 5.74
CA LYS A 80 19.21 1.17 6.55
C LYS A 80 19.10 -0.27 6.06
N LEU A 81 17.91 -0.69 5.60
CA LEU A 81 17.67 -2.04 5.08
C LEU A 81 18.53 -2.33 3.84
N SER A 82 18.64 -1.37 2.92
CA SER A 82 19.48 -1.51 1.72
C SER A 82 20.98 -1.61 2.02
N ASN A 83 21.40 -1.23 3.23
CA ASN A 83 22.79 -1.23 3.68
C ASN A 83 23.08 -2.30 4.76
N VAL A 84 22.17 -3.24 5.00
CA VAL A 84 22.39 -4.31 5.99
C VAL A 84 23.59 -5.16 5.57
N GLY A 85 24.60 -5.22 6.44
CA GLY A 85 25.81 -6.00 6.20
C GLY A 85 26.85 -5.33 5.30
N GLN A 86 26.64 -4.07 4.90
CA GLN A 86 27.60 -3.28 4.11
C GLN A 86 28.14 -2.11 4.95
N ASP A 87 29.41 -1.75 4.76
CA ASP A 87 29.93 -0.46 5.25
C ASP A 87 29.64 0.59 4.19
N VAL A 88 28.71 1.49 4.49
CA VAL A 88 28.32 2.61 3.61
C VAL A 88 29.50 3.48 3.17
N ASN A 89 30.59 3.53 3.94
CA ASN A 89 31.80 4.29 3.56
C ASN A 89 32.64 3.58 2.51
N SER A 90 32.38 2.29 2.25
CA SER A 90 33.02 1.48 1.22
C SER A 90 32.17 1.32 -0.05
N LEU A 91 30.95 1.87 -0.04
CA LEU A 91 30.04 1.84 -1.19
C LEU A 91 30.31 3.04 -2.10
N ILE A 92 30.32 2.77 -3.41
CA ILE A 92 30.41 3.82 -4.43
C ILE A 92 28.99 4.30 -4.74
N ASP A 93 28.80 5.63 -4.81
CA ASP A 93 27.50 6.21 -5.08
C ASP A 93 27.15 6.10 -6.56
N CYS A 94 26.31 5.11 -6.89
CA CYS A 94 25.81 4.87 -8.25
C CYS A 94 24.40 5.46 -8.48
N SER A 95 23.92 6.37 -7.62
CA SER A 95 22.56 6.90 -7.71
C SER A 95 22.26 7.60 -9.05
N GLU A 96 23.30 8.02 -9.78
CA GLU A 96 23.20 8.62 -11.12
C GLU A 96 22.69 7.66 -12.20
N LEU A 97 22.82 6.35 -11.99
CA LEU A 97 22.34 5.33 -12.93
C LEU A 97 20.86 4.98 -12.71
N ILE A 98 20.26 5.45 -11.62
CA ILE A 98 18.83 5.28 -11.37
C ILE A 98 18.11 6.18 -12.38
N PRO A 99 17.30 5.61 -13.30
CA PRO A 99 16.52 6.40 -14.22
C PRO A 99 15.68 7.39 -13.41
N SER A 100 15.66 8.66 -13.81
CA SER A 100 14.75 9.63 -13.19
C SER A 100 13.34 9.06 -13.27
N LEU A 101 12.69 8.92 -12.10
CA LEU A 101 11.35 8.38 -12.01
C LEU A 101 10.48 9.06 -13.07
N ALA A 102 9.82 8.26 -13.91
CA ALA A 102 8.83 8.74 -14.87
C ALA A 102 7.94 9.71 -14.11
N VAL A 103 7.96 10.97 -14.55
CA VAL A 103 7.49 12.15 -13.81
C VAL A 103 6.33 11.76 -12.90
N LEU A 104 6.62 11.56 -11.61
CA LEU A 104 5.56 11.31 -10.64
C LEU A 104 4.70 12.55 -10.74
N THR A 105 3.54 12.39 -11.36
CA THR A 105 2.51 13.40 -11.29
C THR A 105 2.36 13.61 -9.79
N LYS A 106 2.59 14.84 -9.30
CA LYS A 106 2.35 15.19 -7.90
C LYS A 106 0.85 15.11 -7.64
N LYS A 107 0.29 13.92 -7.82
CA LYS A 107 -1.06 13.58 -7.43
C LYS A 107 -0.93 13.42 -5.93
N GLU A 108 -1.42 14.43 -5.24
CA GLU A 108 -1.61 14.34 -3.80
C GLU A 108 -2.54 13.16 -3.53
N ALA A 109 -2.30 12.45 -2.42
CA ALA A 109 -3.18 11.38 -1.99
C ALA A 109 -4.64 11.89 -1.89
N THR A 110 -5.58 11.08 -2.33
CA THR A 110 -7.02 11.38 -2.26
C THR A 110 -7.72 10.27 -1.48
N PHE A 111 -8.71 10.66 -0.67
CA PHE A 111 -9.50 9.67 0.05
C PHE A 111 -10.24 8.78 -0.95
N PRO A 112 -10.08 7.45 -0.87
CA PRO A 112 -10.87 6.53 -1.65
C PRO A 112 -12.36 6.72 -1.40
N VAL A 113 -13.17 6.37 -2.40
CA VAL A 113 -14.63 6.56 -2.39
C VAL A 113 -15.25 5.98 -1.10
N GLY A 114 -15.96 6.83 -0.34
CA GLY A 114 -16.65 6.42 0.89
C GLY A 114 -15.83 6.57 2.17
N THR A 115 -14.54 6.91 2.07
CA THR A 115 -13.68 7.22 3.21
C THR A 115 -13.47 8.72 3.35
N ASN A 116 -13.15 9.18 4.55
CA ASN A 116 -12.87 10.59 4.80
C ASN A 116 -11.95 10.78 6.03
N VAL A 117 -11.66 12.05 6.36
CA VAL A 117 -10.79 12.41 7.48
C VAL A 117 -11.21 11.83 8.84
N SER A 118 -12.50 11.56 9.05
CA SER A 118 -12.98 10.95 10.30
C SER A 118 -12.63 9.47 10.45
N ASP A 119 -12.27 8.81 9.34
CA ASP A 119 -11.79 7.44 9.33
C ASP A 119 -10.28 7.35 9.60
N VAL A 120 -9.57 8.48 9.62
CA VAL A 120 -8.11 8.51 9.80
C VAL A 120 -7.73 8.31 11.27
N GLN A 121 -6.95 7.27 11.52
CA GLN A 121 -6.32 6.92 12.79
C GLN A 121 -4.94 7.58 12.92
N GLN A 122 -4.93 8.88 13.19
CA GLN A 122 -3.69 9.65 13.32
C GLN A 122 -2.91 9.26 14.58
N VAL A 123 -1.58 9.16 14.42
CA VAL A 123 -0.64 8.90 15.51
C VAL A 123 0.25 10.12 15.80
N CYS A 124 0.49 10.96 14.79
CA CYS A 124 1.22 12.21 14.98
C CYS A 124 0.35 13.27 15.67
N SER A 125 0.98 14.12 16.48
CA SER A 125 0.30 15.23 17.18
C SER A 125 0.04 16.46 16.28
N SER A 126 0.43 16.39 15.01
CA SER A 126 0.26 17.46 14.02
C SER A 126 -1.09 17.36 13.32
N THR A 127 -1.64 18.49 12.89
CA THR A 127 -2.86 18.52 12.08
C THR A 127 -2.68 17.75 10.77
N PHE A 128 -3.64 16.88 10.46
CA PHE A 128 -3.67 16.14 9.21
C PHE A 128 -3.88 17.06 8.01
N PRO A 129 -3.20 16.78 6.87
CA PRO A 129 -3.39 17.56 5.64
C PRO A 129 -4.83 17.49 5.14
N ILE A 130 -5.28 18.55 4.47
CA ILE A 130 -6.59 18.59 3.83
C ILE A 130 -6.46 17.91 2.48
N LEU A 131 -7.07 16.74 2.33
CA LEU A 131 -7.08 15.96 1.09
C LEU A 131 -8.48 15.95 0.47
N SER A 132 -8.54 15.82 -0.85
CA SER A 132 -9.80 15.64 -1.57
C SER A 132 -10.27 14.17 -1.49
N ALA A 133 -11.56 13.93 -1.65
CA ALA A 133 -12.11 12.57 -1.75
C ALA A 133 -12.56 12.26 -3.17
N ASP A 134 -12.31 11.04 -3.61
CA ASP A 134 -12.72 10.58 -4.93
C ASP A 134 -14.25 10.47 -5.02
N THR A 135 -14.80 10.93 -6.14
CA THR A 135 -16.24 10.90 -6.40
C THR A 135 -16.59 9.71 -7.29
N GLY A 136 -17.60 8.92 -6.93
CA GLY A 136 -18.07 7.82 -7.78
C GLY A 136 -18.66 6.67 -6.98
N ALA A 137 -18.85 5.53 -7.65
CA ALA A 137 -19.10 4.26 -6.98
C ALA A 137 -17.76 3.61 -6.62
N PRO A 138 -17.67 2.87 -5.50
CA PRO A 138 -16.48 2.09 -5.19
C PRO A 138 -16.17 1.12 -6.32
N THR A 139 -14.97 1.21 -6.90
CA THR A 139 -14.48 0.30 -7.94
C THR A 139 -13.58 -0.76 -7.33
N THR A 140 -13.61 -1.98 -7.87
CA THR A 140 -12.64 -3.02 -7.52
C THR A 140 -11.24 -2.59 -7.95
N ILE A 141 -10.24 -2.86 -7.11
CA ILE A 141 -8.83 -2.57 -7.43
C ILE A 141 -8.41 -3.50 -8.58
N PRO A 142 -7.81 -2.97 -9.66
CA PRO A 142 -7.43 -3.78 -10.81
C PRO A 142 -6.30 -4.75 -10.46
N GLU A 143 -6.32 -5.92 -11.08
CA GLU A 143 -5.27 -6.95 -10.99
C GLU A 143 -4.14 -6.69 -11.99
N CYS A 144 -4.40 -5.88 -13.04
CA CYS A 144 -3.47 -5.61 -14.13
C CYS A 144 -3.23 -4.10 -14.37
N PRO A 145 -2.06 -3.70 -14.92
CA PRO A 145 -1.73 -2.29 -15.17
C PRO A 145 -2.67 -1.54 -16.14
N ASP A 146 -3.39 -2.27 -16.98
CA ASP A 146 -4.37 -1.74 -17.93
C ASP A 146 -5.77 -1.55 -17.33
N GLY A 147 -5.95 -1.91 -16.05
CA GLY A 147 -7.22 -1.81 -15.34
C GLY A 147 -8.07 -3.09 -15.39
N ASP A 148 -7.56 -4.20 -15.95
CA ASP A 148 -8.27 -5.47 -15.89
C ASP A 148 -8.28 -6.04 -14.45
N ILE A 149 -9.36 -6.74 -14.11
CA ILE A 149 -9.59 -7.42 -12.83
C ILE A 149 -9.30 -8.92 -12.91
N ASN A 150 -8.82 -9.42 -14.05
CA ASN A 150 -8.47 -10.82 -14.25
C ASN A 150 -6.97 -10.97 -14.50
N LEU A 151 -6.25 -11.54 -13.53
CA LEU A 151 -4.82 -11.82 -13.63
C LEU A 151 -4.41 -12.61 -14.89
N ALA A 152 -5.31 -13.43 -15.45
CA ALA A 152 -5.03 -14.20 -16.66
C ALA A 152 -4.96 -13.35 -17.94
N ASP A 153 -5.55 -12.16 -17.92
CA ASP A 153 -5.64 -11.25 -19.07
C ASP A 153 -4.57 -10.15 -19.02
N CYS A 154 -3.71 -10.14 -17.98
CA CYS A 154 -2.65 -9.14 -17.84
C CYS A 154 -1.66 -9.17 -19.02
N PRO A 155 -1.27 -8.01 -19.56
CA PRO A 155 -0.25 -7.93 -20.59
C PRO A 155 1.11 -8.40 -20.05
N SER A 156 1.73 -9.35 -20.77
CA SER A 156 3.07 -9.90 -20.49
C SER A 156 4.22 -8.97 -20.86
#